data_AF-A0AB35UP14-F1
#
_entry.id   AF-A0AB35UP14-F1
#
_cell.length_a   1.000
_cell.length_b   1.000
_cell.length_c   1.000
_cell.angle_alpha   90.00
_cell.angle_beta   90.00
_cell.angle_gamma   90.00
#
_symmetry.space_group_name_H-M   'P 1'
#
loop_
_entity.id
_entity.type
_entity.pdbx_description
1 polymer ?
#
loop_
_entity_poly.entity_id
_entity_poly.type
_entity_poly.pdbx_seq_one_letter_code
_entity_poly.pdbx_strand_id
1 'polypeptide(L)'
;MVINSQYAIFFDLILIAVLGILIIDGYRKGFFYKILSCLSFFLVLFICWRITPAIADVFAVFPKELAPFAKTNLAAFFYGYANRALIFVLLTAAFMLLLLVLRPLSKLFQKMPVISTINAMLGMAFGLVQGMLVVLIVYFVLNTPLVSNSKEFISASLIRYAKPFNDEVVLLAGDVLNDYQMIEKGENADTKSLQEFKVWLAAKGISDSDLAEFILSAVN
;
A
#
# COMPACT_ATOMS: atom_id res chain seq x y z
N MET A 1 11.15 15.70 6.36
CA MET A 1 10.96 15.81 7.82
C MET A 1 12.18 15.22 8.51
N VAL A 2 12.75 15.91 9.50
CA VAL A 2 13.91 15.42 10.27
C VAL A 2 13.40 14.90 11.62
N ILE A 3 13.68 13.64 11.94
CA ILE A 3 13.21 12.98 13.17
C ILE A 3 14.41 12.81 14.11
N ASN A 4 14.43 13.47 15.26
CA ASN A 4 15.53 13.35 16.21
C ASN A 4 15.65 11.90 16.74
N SER A 5 16.88 11.37 16.77
CA SER A 5 17.20 10.01 17.24
C SER A 5 16.82 9.76 18.70
N GLN A 6 16.73 10.80 19.54
CA GLN A 6 16.23 10.67 20.92
C GLN A 6 14.78 10.18 21.00
N TYR A 7 13.97 10.36 19.95
CA TYR A 7 12.60 9.86 19.89
C TYR A 7 12.49 8.37 19.52
N ALA A 8 13.60 7.72 19.16
CA ALA A 8 13.61 6.30 18.79
C ALA A 8 13.06 5.40 19.91
N ILE A 9 13.37 5.71 21.17
CA ILE A 9 12.89 4.93 22.32
C ILE A 9 11.36 5.04 22.48
N PHE A 10 10.82 6.26 22.34
CA PHE A 10 9.37 6.46 22.41
C PHE A 10 8.65 5.77 21.25
N PHE A 11 9.24 5.84 20.06
CA PHE A 11 8.76 5.12 18.90
C PHE A 11 8.77 3.60 19.11
N ASP A 12 9.85 3.05 19.65
CA ASP A 12 9.97 1.62 19.95
C ASP A 12 8.94 1.16 20.98
N LEU A 13 8.69 1.96 22.03
CA LEU A 13 7.63 1.69 23.01
C LEU A 13 6.25 1.64 22.36
N ILE A 14 5.93 2.60 21.48
CA ILE A 14 4.68 2.61 20.72
C ILE A 14 4.59 1.39 19.81
N LEU A 15 5.68 1.05 19.10
CA LEU A 15 5.74 -0.09 18.19
C LEU A 15 5.50 -1.40 18.96
N ILE A 16 6.15 -1.60 20.10
CA ILE A 16 5.95 -2.75 20.98
C ILE A 16 4.50 -2.81 21.50
N ALA A 17 3.94 -1.67 21.91
CA ALA A 17 2.55 -1.61 22.38
C ALA A 17 1.57 -2.01 21.27
N VAL A 18 1.75 -1.50 20.05
CA VAL A 18 0.92 -1.87 18.87
C VAL A 18 1.05 -3.36 18.56
N LEU A 19 2.28 -3.89 18.54
CA LEU A 19 2.52 -5.31 18.34
C LEU A 19 1.82 -6.16 19.41
N GLY A 20 1.99 -5.80 20.69
CA GLY A 20 1.33 -6.46 21.81
C GLY A 20 -0.20 -6.46 21.67
N ILE A 21 -0.79 -5.32 21.30
CA ILE A 21 -2.23 -5.20 21.07
C ILE A 21 -2.68 -6.14 19.94
N LEU A 22 -1.96 -6.20 18.81
CA LEU A 22 -2.32 -7.07 17.68
C LEU A 22 -2.23 -8.56 18.00
N ILE A 23 -1.23 -8.95 18.79
CA ILE A 23 -1.03 -10.31 19.28
C ILE A 23 -2.15 -10.69 20.25
N ILE A 24 -2.44 -9.83 21.24
CA ILE A 24 -3.50 -10.04 22.23
C ILE A 24 -4.87 -10.07 21.55
N ASP A 25 -5.12 -9.17 20.58
CA ASP A 25 -6.34 -9.17 19.78
C ASP A 25 -6.49 -10.45 18.96
N GLY A 26 -5.37 -10.96 18.44
CA GLY A 26 -5.26 -12.29 17.83
C GLY A 26 -5.70 -13.41 18.75
N TYR A 27 -5.14 -13.43 19.96
CA TYR A 27 -5.46 -14.44 20.96
C TYR A 27 -6.93 -14.37 21.41
N ARG A 28 -7.47 -13.16 21.63
CA ARG A 28 -8.84 -12.96 22.13
C ARG A 28 -9.92 -13.23 21.08
N LYS A 29 -9.72 -12.82 19.83
CA LYS A 29 -10.70 -13.03 18.75
C LYS A 29 -10.62 -14.44 18.16
N GLY A 30 -9.47 -15.10 18.29
CA GLY A 30 -9.22 -16.43 17.74
C GLY A 30 -8.97 -16.44 16.24
N PHE A 31 -8.35 -17.52 15.77
CA PHE A 31 -7.96 -17.74 14.38
C PHE A 31 -9.13 -17.76 13.41
N PHE A 32 -10.21 -18.47 13.75
CA PHE A 32 -11.36 -18.60 12.88
C PHE A 32 -12.00 -17.25 12.55
N TYR A 33 -12.12 -16.37 13.54
CA TYR A 33 -12.64 -15.03 13.30
C TYR A 33 -11.69 -14.21 12.42
N LYS A 34 -10.37 -14.33 12.63
CA LYS A 34 -9.37 -13.64 11.79
C LYS A 34 -9.34 -14.17 10.36
N ILE A 35 -9.40 -15.49 10.13
CA ILE A 35 -9.52 -16.05 8.77
C ILE A 35 -10.82 -15.58 8.12
N LEU A 36 -11.95 -15.70 8.81
CA LEU A 36 -13.24 -15.32 8.24
C LEU A 36 -13.24 -13.84 7.85
N SER A 37 -12.70 -12.96 8.72
CA SER A 37 -12.53 -11.55 8.41
C SER A 37 -11.55 -11.31 7.26
N CYS A 38 -10.47 -12.09 7.16
CA CYS A 38 -9.50 -12.01 6.07
C CYS A 38 -10.15 -12.42 4.74
N LEU A 39 -10.93 -13.50 4.75
CA LEU A 39 -11.69 -13.98 3.61
C LEU A 39 -12.73 -12.95 3.17
N SER A 40 -13.47 -12.35 4.13
CA SER A 40 -14.39 -11.25 3.84
C SER A 40 -13.68 -10.03 3.25
N PHE A 41 -12.48 -9.70 3.72
CA PHE A 41 -11.66 -8.62 3.16
C PHE A 41 -11.29 -8.91 1.70
N PHE A 42 -10.80 -10.11 1.39
CA PHE A 42 -10.50 -10.50 0.01
C PHE A 42 -11.74 -10.52 -0.89
N LEU A 43 -12.88 -10.99 -0.38
CA LEU A 43 -14.15 -10.94 -1.10
C LEU A 43 -14.54 -9.49 -1.42
N VAL A 44 -14.40 -8.57 -0.46
CA VAL A 44 -14.64 -7.13 -0.71
C VAL A 44 -13.68 -6.58 -1.76
N LEU A 45 -12.38 -6.88 -1.67
CA LEU A 45 -11.42 -6.44 -2.68
C LEU A 45 -11.77 -6.97 -4.06
N PHE A 46 -12.16 -8.24 -4.18
CA PHE A 46 -12.55 -8.84 -5.45
C PHE A 46 -13.81 -8.18 -6.02
N ILE A 47 -14.84 -7.97 -5.20
CA ILE A 47 -16.07 -7.28 -5.61
C ILE A 47 -15.76 -5.83 -6.03
N CYS A 48 -15.01 -5.10 -5.20
CA CYS A 48 -14.64 -3.71 -5.49
C CYS A 48 -13.82 -3.64 -6.78
N TRP A 49 -12.84 -4.52 -6.97
CA TRP A 49 -12.03 -4.55 -8.18
C TRP A 49 -12.89 -4.78 -9.44
N ARG A 50 -13.90 -5.65 -9.35
CA ARG A 50 -14.81 -5.94 -10.47
C ARG A 50 -15.75 -4.79 -10.80
N ILE A 51 -16.19 -4.02 -9.79
CA ILE A 51 -17.14 -2.91 -9.94
C ILE A 51 -16.42 -1.60 -10.28
N THR A 52 -15.19 -1.41 -9.78
CA THR A 52 -14.38 -0.18 -9.97
C THR A 52 -14.37 0.32 -11.41
N PRO A 53 -14.06 -0.48 -12.45
CA PRO A 53 -14.06 0.03 -13.82
C PRO A 53 -15.40 0.68 -14.23
N ALA A 54 -16.54 0.06 -13.90
CA ALA A 54 -17.85 0.61 -14.25
C ALA A 54 -18.15 1.95 -13.54
N ILE A 55 -17.59 2.17 -12.35
CA ILE A 55 -17.76 3.42 -11.61
C ILE A 55 -16.75 4.48 -12.06
N ALA A 56 -15.52 4.07 -12.38
CA ALA A 56 -14.44 4.96 -12.79
C ALA A 56 -14.67 5.62 -14.15
N ASP A 57 -15.43 4.98 -15.03
CA ASP A 57 -15.80 5.56 -16.33
C ASP A 57 -16.85 6.67 -16.20
N VAL A 58 -17.63 6.68 -15.11
CA VAL A 58 -18.71 7.66 -14.86
C VAL A 58 -18.26 8.78 -13.94
N PHE A 59 -17.41 8.49 -12.96
CA PHE A 59 -17.00 9.43 -11.94
C PHE A 59 -15.53 9.82 -12.07
N ALA A 60 -15.28 11.10 -12.30
CA ALA A 60 -13.96 11.73 -12.25
C ALA A 60 -13.72 12.29 -10.84
N VAL A 61 -13.20 11.46 -9.93
CA VAL A 61 -12.96 11.83 -8.53
C VAL A 61 -11.55 12.36 -8.32
N PHE A 62 -10.59 11.84 -9.09
CA PHE A 62 -9.21 12.27 -8.98
C PHE A 62 -9.04 13.66 -9.61
N PRO A 63 -8.38 14.62 -8.94
CA PRO A 63 -8.13 15.95 -9.49
C PRO A 63 -7.09 15.87 -10.62
N LYS A 64 -7.43 16.43 -11.78
CA LYS A 64 -6.59 16.34 -12.99
C LYS A 64 -5.20 16.96 -12.82
N GLU A 65 -5.09 17.96 -11.96
CA GLU A 65 -3.84 18.70 -11.69
C GLU A 65 -2.81 17.87 -10.91
N LEU A 66 -3.25 16.89 -10.12
CA LEU A 66 -2.38 16.01 -9.35
C LEU A 66 -2.03 14.72 -10.11
N ALA A 67 -2.49 14.60 -11.36
CA ALA A 67 -2.22 13.40 -12.14
C ALA A 67 -0.78 13.42 -12.66
N PRO A 68 -0.08 12.28 -12.65
CA PRO A 68 1.23 12.20 -13.27
C PRO A 68 1.16 12.72 -14.71
N PHE A 69 2.11 13.58 -15.07
CA PHE A 69 2.18 14.18 -16.42
C PHE A 69 0.96 15.02 -16.82
N ALA A 70 0.24 15.62 -15.87
CA ALA A 70 -0.97 16.44 -16.11
C ALA A 70 -0.82 17.54 -17.19
N LYS A 71 0.41 17.97 -17.48
CA LYS A 71 0.73 19.02 -18.46
C LYS A 71 1.07 18.49 -19.87
N THR A 72 1.07 17.17 -20.08
CA THR A 72 1.47 16.55 -21.36
C THR A 72 0.33 15.71 -21.94
N ASN A 73 0.47 15.23 -23.18
CA ASN A 73 -0.54 14.39 -23.83
C ASN A 73 -0.68 12.99 -23.20
N LEU A 74 0.24 12.60 -22.31
CA LEU A 74 0.13 11.39 -21.50
C LEU A 74 -0.84 11.57 -20.32
N ALA A 75 -1.29 12.80 -20.04
CA ALA A 75 -2.20 13.11 -18.94
C ALA A 75 -3.46 12.24 -18.98
N ALA A 76 -4.07 12.04 -20.15
CA ALA A 76 -5.30 11.25 -20.29
C ALA A 76 -5.08 9.78 -19.92
N PHE A 77 -3.93 9.21 -20.32
CA PHE A 77 -3.56 7.83 -19.99
C PHE A 77 -3.37 7.66 -18.49
N PHE A 78 -2.49 8.44 -17.87
CA PHE A 78 -2.19 8.33 -16.43
C PHE A 78 -3.35 8.76 -15.53
N TYR A 79 -4.17 9.71 -15.98
CA TYR A 79 -5.40 10.10 -15.28
C TYR A 79 -6.36 8.92 -15.14
N GLY A 80 -6.53 8.11 -16.20
CA GLY A 80 -7.38 6.91 -16.15
C GLY A 80 -6.93 5.92 -15.07
N TYR A 81 -5.63 5.66 -14.98
CA TYR A 81 -5.07 4.80 -13.93
C TYR A 81 -5.23 5.40 -12.53
N ALA A 82 -4.89 6.68 -12.35
CA ALA A 82 -4.98 7.37 -11.07
C ALA A 82 -6.41 7.44 -10.54
N ASN A 83 -7.37 7.81 -11.41
CA ASN A 83 -8.78 7.89 -11.06
C ASN A 83 -9.35 6.52 -10.67
N ARG A 84 -9.04 5.49 -11.46
CA ARG A 84 -9.46 4.11 -11.16
C ARG A 84 -8.89 3.60 -9.84
N ALA A 85 -7.62 3.88 -9.56
CA ALA A 85 -6.98 3.51 -8.30
C ALA A 85 -7.65 4.21 -7.11
N LEU A 86 -7.92 5.52 -7.21
CA LEU A 86 -8.57 6.28 -6.14
C LEU A 86 -9.98 5.75 -5.86
N ILE A 87 -10.77 5.48 -6.91
CA ILE A 87 -12.13 4.93 -6.78
C ILE A 87 -12.10 3.53 -6.16
N PHE A 88 -11.14 2.68 -6.55
CA PHE A 88 -10.95 1.38 -5.92
C PHE A 88 -10.72 1.52 -4.41
N VAL A 89 -9.84 2.43 -3.99
CA VAL A 89 -9.55 2.69 -2.56
C VAL A 89 -10.79 3.21 -1.83
N LEU A 90 -11.52 4.16 -2.42
CA LEU A 90 -12.72 4.73 -1.82
C LEU A 90 -13.85 3.71 -1.68
N LEU A 91 -14.12 2.90 -2.71
CA LEU A 91 -15.11 1.83 -2.67
C LEU A 91 -14.74 0.77 -1.63
N THR A 92 -13.47 0.36 -1.64
CA THR A 92 -12.94 -0.60 -0.68
C THR A 92 -13.12 -0.09 0.75
N ALA A 93 -12.78 1.18 1.02
CA ALA A 93 -12.96 1.81 2.32
C ALA A 93 -14.45 1.89 2.72
N ALA A 94 -15.34 2.27 1.79
CA ALA A 94 -16.78 2.35 2.03
C ALA A 94 -17.39 0.98 2.37
N PHE A 95 -17.05 -0.07 1.60
CA PHE A 95 -17.50 -1.45 1.87
C PHE A 95 -16.93 -1.99 3.18
N MET A 96 -15.68 -1.67 3.52
CA MET A 96 -15.12 -2.05 4.82
C MET A 96 -15.83 -1.36 5.98
N LEU A 97 -16.20 -0.09 5.82
CA LEU A 97 -16.98 0.65 6.82
C LEU A 97 -18.38 0.05 6.94
N LEU A 98 -19.02 -0.31 5.83
CA LEU A 98 -20.29 -1.05 5.84
C LEU A 98 -20.17 -2.39 6.58
N LEU A 99 -19.14 -3.18 6.30
CA LEU A 99 -18.89 -4.43 7.03
C LEU A 99 -18.64 -4.18 8.51
N LEU A 100 -17.93 -3.11 8.87
CA LEU A 100 -17.69 -2.72 10.27
C LEU A 100 -19.01 -2.48 11.01
N VAL A 101 -19.97 -1.80 10.37
CA VAL A 101 -21.32 -1.56 10.91
C VAL A 101 -22.14 -2.85 10.98
N LEU A 102 -21.89 -3.82 10.09
CA LEU A 102 -22.57 -5.12 10.07
C LEU A 102 -21.94 -6.16 11.03
N ARG A 103 -20.71 -5.95 11.53
CA ARG A 103 -20.05 -6.84 12.52
C ARG A 103 -20.85 -7.17 13.78
N PRO A 104 -21.64 -6.27 14.41
CA PRO A 104 -22.47 -6.65 15.56
C PRO A 104 -23.49 -7.74 15.22
N LEU A 105 -24.00 -7.80 13.98
CA LEU A 105 -24.96 -8.81 13.53
C LEU A 105 -24.33 -10.21 13.41
N SER A 106 -23.02 -10.31 13.16
CA SER A 106 -22.35 -11.62 13.06
C SER A 106 -22.25 -12.37 14.39
N LYS A 107 -22.50 -11.69 15.52
CA LYS A 107 -22.52 -12.31 16.86
C LYS A 107 -23.74 -13.22 17.09
N LEU A 108 -24.78 -13.12 16.26
CA LEU A 108 -25.97 -13.98 16.34
C LEU A 108 -25.70 -15.44 15.89
N PHE A 109 -24.58 -15.70 15.22
CA PHE A 109 -24.27 -17.01 14.63
C PHE A 109 -23.21 -17.84 15.39
N GLN A 110 -22.69 -17.38 16.52
CA GLN A 110 -21.54 -18.03 17.17
C GLN A 110 -21.92 -18.94 18.35
N LYS A 111 -22.31 -20.18 18.03
CA LYS A 111 -22.14 -21.37 18.89
C LYS A 111 -21.41 -22.45 18.10
N MET A 112 -20.12 -22.25 17.81
CA MET A 112 -19.26 -23.33 17.30
C MET A 112 -18.19 -23.68 18.34
N PRO A 113 -18.20 -24.91 18.91
CA PRO A 113 -17.21 -25.35 19.87
C PRO A 113 -15.93 -25.75 19.12
N VAL A 114 -15.13 -24.76 18.72
CA VAL A 114 -13.75 -24.99 18.29
C VAL A 114 -12.90 -25.06 19.55
N ILE A 115 -12.04 -26.07 19.67
CA ILE A 115 -11.13 -26.26 20.81
C ILE A 115 -10.45 -24.92 21.12
N SER A 116 -10.87 -24.27 22.21
CA SER A 116 -10.68 -22.84 22.43
C SER A 116 -9.21 -22.45 22.47
N THR A 117 -8.35 -23.33 22.98
CA THR A 117 -6.92 -23.13 23.09
C THR A 117 -6.21 -23.10 21.74
N ILE A 118 -6.50 -24.06 20.84
CA ILE A 118 -5.87 -24.12 19.50
C ILE A 118 -6.30 -22.92 18.66
N ASN A 119 -7.59 -22.56 18.72
CA ASN A 119 -8.12 -21.38 18.03
C ASN A 119 -7.47 -20.08 18.54
N ALA A 120 -7.23 -19.95 19.85
CA ALA A 120 -6.56 -18.80 20.43
C ALA A 120 -5.06 -18.74 20.06
N MET A 121 -4.35 -19.87 20.08
CA MET A 121 -2.93 -19.94 19.69
C MET A 121 -2.72 -19.62 18.21
N LEU A 122 -3.54 -20.16 17.32
CA LEU A 122 -3.49 -19.80 15.90
C LEU A 122 -3.90 -18.33 15.67
N GLY A 123 -4.80 -17.80 16.49
CA GLY A 123 -5.18 -16.39 16.46
C GLY A 123 -4.03 -15.48 16.87
N MET A 124 -3.26 -15.88 17.89
CA MET A 124 -2.02 -15.23 18.32
C MET A 124 -0.96 -15.23 17.20
N ALA A 125 -0.72 -16.40 16.58
CA ALA A 125 0.19 -16.52 15.43
C ALA A 125 -0.23 -15.60 14.28
N PHE A 126 -1.52 -15.52 13.98
CA PHE A 126 -2.04 -14.60 12.97
C PHE A 126 -1.86 -13.12 13.38
N GLY A 127 -2.03 -12.80 14.67
CA GLY A 127 -1.74 -11.47 15.21
C GLY A 127 -0.26 -11.08 15.09
N LEU A 128 0.65 -12.03 15.28
CA LEU A 128 2.09 -11.84 15.06
C LEU A 128 2.38 -11.51 13.59
N VAL A 129 1.83 -12.28 12.65
CA VAL A 129 2.00 -12.02 11.20
C VAL A 129 1.47 -10.63 10.83
N GLN A 130 0.29 -10.25 11.35
CA GLN A 130 -0.25 -8.90 11.15
C GLN A 130 0.67 -7.82 11.74
N GLY A 131 1.22 -8.05 12.93
CA GLY A 131 2.19 -7.15 13.55
C GLY A 131 3.47 -6.97 12.71
N MET A 132 4.00 -8.07 12.17
CA MET A 132 5.14 -8.03 11.25
C MET A 132 4.85 -7.20 10.00
N LEU A 133 3.65 -7.33 9.41
CA LEU A 133 3.25 -6.50 8.27
C LEU A 133 3.21 -5.01 8.62
N VAL A 134 2.71 -4.63 9.80
CA VAL A 134 2.73 -3.23 10.26
C VAL A 134 4.17 -2.73 10.41
N VAL A 135 5.07 -3.53 10.99
CA VAL A 135 6.49 -3.18 11.13
C VAL A 135 7.14 -2.96 9.76
N LEU A 136 6.84 -3.81 8.76
CA LEU A 136 7.32 -3.64 7.39
C LEU A 136 6.79 -2.36 6.74
N ILE A 137 5.50 -2.06 6.89
CA ILE A 137 4.90 -0.83 6.35
C ILE A 137 5.57 0.40 6.98
N VAL A 138 5.77 0.40 8.30
CA VAL A 138 6.42 1.54 8.97
C VAL A 138 7.89 1.66 8.54
N TYR A 139 8.61 0.55 8.38
CA TYR A 139 9.99 0.55 7.85
C TYR A 139 10.04 1.13 6.43
N PHE A 140 9.08 0.75 5.57
CA PHE A 140 8.95 1.28 4.23
C PHE A 140 8.69 2.79 4.24
N VAL A 141 7.71 3.25 5.03
CA VAL A 141 7.40 4.69 5.18
C VAL A 141 8.60 5.48 5.66
N LEU A 142 9.37 4.97 6.63
CA LEU A 142 10.60 5.63 7.08
C LEU A 142 11.67 5.71 6.00
N ASN A 143 11.72 4.77 5.05
CA ASN A 143 12.66 4.82 3.91
C ASN A 143 12.17 5.67 2.72
N THR A 144 10.96 6.23 2.78
CA THR A 144 10.50 7.18 1.75
C THR A 144 11.26 8.51 1.84
N PRO A 145 11.35 9.28 0.74
CA PRO A 145 12.01 10.61 0.74
C PRO A 145 11.35 11.63 1.69
N LEU A 146 10.20 11.31 2.29
CA LEU A 146 9.56 12.13 3.32
C LEU A 146 10.42 12.29 4.58
N VAL A 147 11.29 11.32 4.89
CA VAL A 147 12.14 11.31 6.09
C VAL A 147 13.62 11.40 5.70
N SER A 148 14.21 12.58 5.87
CA SER A 148 15.54 12.91 5.34
C SER A 148 16.68 12.24 6.11
N ASN A 149 16.49 11.90 7.39
CA ASN A 149 17.49 11.29 8.27
C ASN A 149 17.09 9.87 8.73
N SER A 150 16.35 9.16 7.88
CA SER A 150 15.78 7.84 8.18
C SER A 150 16.80 6.79 8.61
N LYS A 151 17.99 6.77 7.98
CA LYS A 151 19.05 5.79 8.29
C LYS A 151 19.53 5.87 9.74
N GLU A 152 19.74 7.09 10.24
CA GLU A 152 20.19 7.33 11.61
C GLU A 152 19.09 6.91 12.60
N PHE A 153 17.84 7.31 12.33
CA PHE A 153 16.70 6.94 13.17
C PHE A 153 16.44 5.43 13.21
N ILE A 154 16.46 4.76 12.06
CA ILE A 154 16.29 3.31 11.95
C ILE A 154 17.40 2.59 12.72
N SER A 155 18.65 3.05 12.63
CA SER A 155 19.78 2.42 13.34
C SER A 155 19.64 2.47 14.87
N ALA A 156 19.03 3.53 15.40
CA ALA A 156 18.77 3.74 16.81
C ALA A 156 17.51 3.04 17.33
N SER A 157 16.62 2.56 16.44
CA SER A 157 15.34 1.94 16.76
C SER A 157 15.35 0.42 16.56
N LEU A 158 14.43 -0.28 17.21
CA LEU A 158 14.16 -1.71 16.99
C LEU A 158 13.69 -2.02 15.56
N ILE A 159 13.21 -1.03 14.81
CA ILE A 159 12.74 -1.25 13.43
C ILE A 159 13.84 -1.69 12.47
N ARG A 160 15.12 -1.51 12.82
CA ARG A 160 16.26 -2.03 12.05
C ARG A 160 16.18 -3.53 11.77
N TYR A 161 15.57 -4.31 12.67
CA TYR A 161 15.44 -5.76 12.51
C TYR A 161 14.46 -6.15 11.39
N ALA A 162 13.67 -5.21 10.88
CA ALA A 162 12.79 -5.42 9.74
C ALA A 162 13.54 -5.40 8.39
N LYS A 163 14.77 -4.88 8.35
CA LYS A 163 15.56 -4.73 7.12
C LYS A 163 15.65 -6.00 6.25
N PRO A 164 16.09 -7.17 6.75
CA PRO A 164 16.24 -8.35 5.89
C PRO A 164 14.91 -8.79 5.27
N PHE A 165 13.81 -8.72 6.02
CA PHE A 165 12.47 -9.02 5.52
C PHE A 165 12.00 -7.99 4.48
N ASN A 166 12.30 -6.71 4.69
CA ASN A 166 12.01 -5.68 3.70
C ASN A 166 12.79 -5.91 2.41
N ASP A 167 14.08 -6.26 2.50
CA ASP A 167 14.91 -6.52 1.32
C ASP A 167 14.36 -7.71 0.49
N GLU A 168 13.84 -8.75 1.16
CA GLU A 168 13.18 -9.89 0.52
C GLU A 168 11.83 -9.50 -0.13
N VAL A 169 11.01 -8.70 0.55
CA VAL A 169 9.75 -8.17 0.01
C VAL A 169 10.01 -7.26 -1.20
N VAL A 170 11.03 -6.41 -1.13
CA VAL A 170 11.46 -5.54 -2.24
C VAL A 170 11.96 -6.36 -3.42
N LEU A 171 12.66 -7.48 -3.19
CA LEU A 171 13.09 -8.39 -4.25
C LEU A 171 11.88 -9.03 -4.95
N LEU A 172 10.89 -9.48 -4.19
CA LEU A 172 9.64 -10.04 -4.74
C LEU A 172 8.79 -8.98 -5.46
N ALA A 173 8.81 -7.73 -4.98
CA ALA A 173 8.10 -6.61 -5.57
C ALA A 173 8.93 -5.82 -6.60
N GLY A 174 10.14 -6.29 -6.94
CA GLY A 174 11.14 -5.53 -7.68
C GLY A 174 10.63 -5.00 -9.02
N ASP A 175 9.85 -5.80 -9.75
CA ASP A 175 9.25 -5.40 -11.03
C ASP A 175 8.24 -4.26 -10.87
N VAL A 176 7.41 -4.30 -9.82
CA VAL A 176 6.40 -3.26 -9.55
C VAL A 176 7.07 -1.97 -9.03
N LEU A 177 8.09 -2.11 -8.18
CA LEU A 177 8.86 -0.97 -7.68
C LEU A 177 9.67 -0.30 -8.79
N ASN A 178 10.22 -1.08 -9.72
CA ASN A 178 10.89 -0.56 -10.91
C ASN A 178 9.92 0.26 -11.78
N ASP A 179 8.69 -0.23 -12.01
CA ASP A 179 7.66 0.52 -12.76
C ASP A 179 7.34 1.88 -12.09
N TYR A 180 7.27 1.93 -10.76
CA TYR A 180 7.07 3.19 -10.02
C TYR A 180 8.26 4.15 -10.16
N GLN A 181 9.49 3.65 -10.01
CA GLN A 181 10.70 4.45 -10.17
C GLN A 181 10.85 5.01 -11.58
N MET A 182 10.40 4.29 -12.62
CA MET A 182 10.42 4.80 -13.99
C MET A 182 9.45 5.97 -14.17
N ILE A 183 8.26 5.92 -13.56
CA ILE A 183 7.29 7.02 -13.57
C ILE A 183 7.86 8.27 -12.86
N GLU A 184 8.46 8.08 -11.68
CA GLU A 184 9.09 9.18 -10.91
C GLU A 184 10.28 9.80 -11.66
N LYS A 185 11.12 8.96 -12.30
CA LYS A 185 12.19 9.43 -13.18
C LYS A 185 11.60 10.27 -14.30
N GLY A 186 10.59 9.79 -15.02
CA GLY A 186 9.97 10.51 -16.12
C GLY A 186 9.43 11.90 -15.73
N GLU A 187 8.94 12.05 -14.51
CA GLU A 187 8.36 13.30 -14.00
C GLU A 187 9.42 14.34 -13.58
N ASN A 188 10.61 13.89 -13.19
CA ASN A 188 11.70 14.73 -12.68
C ASN A 188 12.99 14.66 -13.52
N ALA A 189 12.92 14.18 -14.76
CA ALA A 189 14.07 13.69 -15.53
C ALA A 189 14.96 14.78 -16.16
N ASP A 190 16.26 14.46 -16.21
CA ASP A 190 17.23 14.99 -17.16
C ASP A 190 17.16 14.27 -18.53
N THR A 191 17.90 14.74 -19.53
CA THR A 191 17.82 14.24 -20.92
C THR A 191 18.12 12.73 -21.06
N LYS A 192 18.92 12.17 -20.15
CA LYS A 192 19.26 10.74 -20.12
C LYS A 192 18.12 9.91 -19.52
N SER A 193 17.52 10.38 -18.43
CA SER A 193 16.39 9.71 -17.77
C SER A 193 15.12 9.72 -18.65
N LEU A 194 14.95 10.77 -19.49
CA LEU A 194 13.87 10.82 -20.48
C LEU A 194 13.98 9.73 -21.57
N GLN A 195 15.21 9.38 -21.99
CA GLN A 195 15.43 8.29 -22.96
C GLN A 195 15.10 6.92 -22.35
N GLU A 196 15.53 6.66 -21.12
CA GLU A 196 15.19 5.42 -20.39
C GLU A 196 13.67 5.29 -20.20
N PHE A 197 13.00 6.38 -19.82
CA PHE A 197 11.55 6.42 -19.66
C PHE A 197 10.80 6.19 -20.98
N LYS A 198 11.30 6.74 -22.10
CA LYS A 198 10.72 6.51 -23.44
C LYS A 198 10.73 5.03 -23.81
N VAL A 199 11.86 4.35 -23.62
CA VAL A 199 12.00 2.92 -23.94
C VAL A 199 11.03 2.09 -23.09
N TRP A 200 10.86 2.44 -21.82
CA TRP A 200 9.90 1.80 -20.93
C TRP A 200 8.44 2.02 -21.37
N LEU A 201 8.06 3.24 -21.75
CA LEU A 201 6.69 3.53 -22.25
C LEU A 201 6.39 2.82 -23.59
N ALA A 202 7.35 2.77 -24.50
CA ALA A 202 7.21 2.03 -25.76
C ALA A 202 6.97 0.53 -25.51
N ALA A 203 7.66 -0.05 -24.52
CA ALA A 203 7.44 -1.44 -24.10
C ALA A 203 6.04 -1.68 -23.49
N LYS A 204 5.36 -0.64 -22.99
CA LYS A 204 3.98 -0.69 -22.49
C LYS A 204 2.93 -0.39 -23.58
N GLY A 205 3.34 -0.19 -24.83
CA GLY A 205 2.46 -0.03 -25.98
C GLY A 205 1.95 1.40 -26.24
N ILE A 206 2.61 2.42 -25.68
CA ILE A 206 2.33 3.84 -25.99
C ILE A 206 2.80 4.16 -27.42
N SER A 207 2.04 4.96 -28.16
CA SER A 207 2.35 5.30 -29.55
C SER A 207 3.60 6.18 -29.69
N ASP A 208 4.39 5.98 -30.74
CA ASP A 208 5.60 6.78 -31.00
C ASP A 208 5.30 8.28 -31.19
N SER A 209 4.10 8.64 -31.64
CA SER A 209 3.65 10.03 -31.75
C SER A 209 3.47 10.68 -30.37
N ASP A 210 2.82 9.98 -29.43
CA ASP A 210 2.61 10.49 -28.06
C ASP A 210 3.95 10.63 -27.31
N LEU A 211 4.89 9.72 -27.59
CA LEU A 211 6.25 9.75 -27.04
C LEU A 211 7.09 10.91 -27.58
N ALA A 212 7.00 11.20 -28.88
CA ALA A 212 7.73 12.28 -29.51
C ALA A 212 7.28 13.65 -28.99
N GLU A 213 5.97 13.83 -28.82
CA GLU A 213 5.40 15.08 -28.32
C GLU A 213 5.66 15.29 -26.82
N PHE A 214 5.63 14.22 -26.02
CA PHE A 214 6.03 14.26 -24.61
C PHE A 214 7.45 14.79 -24.44
N ILE A 215 8.41 14.30 -25.23
CA ILE A 215 9.81 14.75 -25.15
C ILE A 215 9.94 16.21 -25.56
N LEU A 216 9.24 16.66 -26.59
CA LEU A 216 9.22 18.07 -27.01
C LEU A 216 8.66 18.98 -25.91
N SER A 217 7.66 18.51 -25.15
CA SER A 217 7.09 19.25 -24.02
C SER A 217 7.96 19.25 -22.76
N ALA A 218 8.85 18.25 -22.60
CA ALA A 218 9.71 18.09 -21.42
C ALA A 218 11.07 18.79 -21.57
N VAL A 219 11.47 19.12 -22.79
CA VAL A 219 12.75 19.80 -23.11
C VAL A 219 12.59 21.33 -23.25
N ASN A 220 11.36 21.82 -23.40
CA ASN A 220 11.01 23.25 -23.38
C ASN A 220 10.58 23.71 -21.98
#